data_AF-A0AAW1KSP2-F1
#
_entry.id   AF-A0AAW1KSP2-F1
#
_cell.length_a   1.000
_cell.length_b   1.000
_cell.length_c   1.000
_cell.angle_alpha   90.00
_cell.angle_beta   90.00
_cell.angle_gamma   90.00
#
_symmetry.space_group_name_H-M   'P 1'
#
loop_
_entity.id
_entity.type
_entity.pdbx_description
1 polymer ?
#
loop_
_entity_poly.entity_id
_entity_poly.type
_entity_poly.pdbx_seq_one_letter_code
_entity_poly.pdbx_strand_id
1 'polypeptide(L)'
;MDGILYTANFQVEAEKQLSILQGYQPGKPLMVMEFWTGWYDHWAFEHNTRSNEDFAEVLENIVSFPSSVNFYMFHGGTNWGFMNGANIEDDSTDNVGGTIIGHSSIIRGQMKILLKFWRI
;
A
#
# COMPACT_ATOMS: atom_id res chain seq x y z
N MET A 1 -20.89 -3.46 -12.91
CA MET A 1 -20.45 -3.98 -14.23
C MET A 1 -20.33 -5.47 -14.08
N ASP A 2 -21.08 -6.24 -14.87
CA ASP A 2 -21.05 -7.69 -14.75
C ASP A 2 -19.76 -8.27 -15.32
N GLY A 3 -19.26 -9.35 -14.71
CA GLY A 3 -18.05 -10.04 -15.15
C GLY A 3 -16.71 -9.42 -14.73
N ILE A 4 -16.69 -8.22 -14.14
CA ILE A 4 -15.46 -7.59 -13.63
C ILE A 4 -15.20 -8.04 -12.18
N LEU A 5 -13.93 -8.28 -11.85
CA LEU A 5 -13.46 -8.54 -10.50
C LEU A 5 -13.14 -7.22 -9.81
N TYR A 6 -13.63 -7.02 -8.60
CA TYR A 6 -13.26 -5.88 -7.78
C TYR A 6 -12.08 -6.25 -6.87
N THR A 7 -11.24 -5.27 -6.57
CA THR A 7 -10.10 -5.43 -5.66
C THR A 7 -10.06 -4.27 -4.69
N ALA A 8 -9.43 -4.46 -3.54
CA ALA A 8 -9.31 -3.43 -2.52
C ALA A 8 -7.89 -2.85 -2.46
N ASN A 9 -7.80 -1.56 -2.16
CA ASN A 9 -6.55 -0.84 -1.91
C ASN A 9 -6.66 -0.22 -0.51
N PHE A 10 -5.73 -0.52 0.39
CA PHE A 10 -5.74 0.00 1.76
C PHE A 10 -4.40 -0.16 2.46
N GLN A 11 -4.24 0.56 3.58
CA GLN A 11 -3.07 0.47 4.47
C GLN A 11 -3.37 -0.23 5.80
N VAL A 12 -4.60 -0.13 6.30
CA VAL A 12 -5.06 -0.55 7.63
C VAL A 12 -6.45 -1.17 7.57
N GLU A 13 -6.92 -1.72 8.69
CA GLU A 13 -8.28 -2.29 8.85
C GLU A 13 -8.62 -3.44 7.87
N ALA A 14 -7.67 -4.35 7.63
CA ALA A 14 -7.77 -5.40 6.61
C ALA A 14 -9.10 -6.19 6.66
N GLU A 15 -9.54 -6.66 7.84
CA GLU A 15 -10.76 -7.43 7.97
C GLU A 15 -12.01 -6.66 7.53
N LYS A 16 -12.11 -5.38 7.91
CA LYS A 16 -13.23 -4.51 7.53
C LYS A 16 -13.24 -4.26 6.04
N GLN A 17 -12.08 -3.92 5.45
CA GLN A 17 -11.98 -3.65 4.02
C GLN A 17 -12.31 -4.89 3.17
N LEU A 18 -11.78 -6.06 3.57
CA LEU A 18 -12.04 -7.32 2.88
C LEU A 18 -13.48 -7.81 3.06
N SER A 19 -14.09 -7.57 4.23
CA SER A 19 -15.52 -7.86 4.46
C SER A 19 -16.43 -7.00 3.58
N ILE A 20 -16.11 -5.71 3.44
CA ILE A 20 -16.83 -4.80 2.53
C ILE A 20 -16.70 -5.29 1.09
N LEU A 21 -15.50 -5.64 0.65
CA LEU A 21 -15.26 -6.17 -0.70
C LEU A 21 -16.05 -7.47 -0.94
N GLN A 22 -16.04 -8.40 0.02
CA GLN A 22 -16.80 -9.64 -0.06
C GLN A 22 -18.30 -9.39 -0.20
N GLY A 23 -18.85 -8.38 0.50
CA GLY A 23 -20.26 -7.98 0.37
C GLY A 23 -20.62 -7.49 -1.03
N TYR A 24 -19.72 -6.77 -1.71
CA TYR A 24 -19.94 -6.30 -3.08
C TYR A 24 -19.78 -7.39 -4.15
N GLN A 25 -19.01 -8.43 -3.88
CA GLN A 25 -18.79 -9.54 -4.81
C GLN A 25 -18.78 -10.93 -4.14
N PRO A 26 -19.94 -11.38 -3.62
CA PRO A 26 -20.01 -12.66 -2.91
C PRO A 26 -19.57 -13.85 -3.78
N GLY A 27 -18.79 -14.76 -3.20
CA GLY A 27 -18.30 -15.96 -3.88
C GLY A 27 -17.19 -15.75 -4.90
N LYS A 28 -16.71 -14.51 -5.10
CA LYS A 28 -15.53 -14.22 -5.94
C LYS A 28 -14.24 -14.19 -5.12
N PRO A 29 -13.07 -14.42 -5.75
CA PRO A 29 -11.78 -14.25 -5.08
C PRO A 29 -11.60 -12.85 -4.51
N LEU A 30 -10.94 -12.76 -3.35
CA LEU A 30 -10.58 -11.49 -2.75
C LEU A 30 -9.11 -11.20 -2.99
N MET A 31 -8.82 -9.95 -3.34
CA MET A 31 -7.46 -9.50 -3.59
C MET A 31 -7.30 -8.07 -3.09
N VAL A 32 -6.26 -7.87 -2.28
CA VAL A 32 -5.71 -6.56 -1.97
C VAL A 32 -4.74 -6.21 -3.10
N MET A 33 -5.17 -5.35 -4.01
CA MET A 33 -4.38 -4.99 -5.20
C MET A 33 -3.29 -3.98 -4.84
N GLU A 34 -3.54 -3.10 -3.86
CA GLU A 34 -2.50 -2.25 -3.29
C GLU A 34 -2.59 -2.30 -1.77
N PHE A 35 -1.70 -3.10 -1.18
CA PHE A 35 -1.39 -2.96 0.25
C PHE A 35 -0.29 -1.91 0.40
N TRP A 36 -0.66 -0.72 0.88
CA TRP A 36 0.26 0.40 1.03
C TRP A 36 1.23 0.18 2.18
N THR A 37 2.41 -0.37 1.88
CA THR A 37 3.40 -0.81 2.87
C THR A 37 4.14 0.34 3.54
N GLY A 38 4.13 1.50 2.90
CA GLY A 38 4.62 2.77 3.40
C GLY A 38 3.85 3.90 2.72
N TRP A 39 4.45 5.08 2.71
CA TRP A 39 3.94 6.21 1.95
C TRP A 39 5.08 6.91 1.20
N TYR A 40 4.71 7.81 0.31
CA TYR A 40 5.64 8.68 -0.41
C TYR A 40 5.81 10.00 0.34
N ASP A 41 6.91 10.70 0.07
CA ASP A 41 7.19 12.00 0.67
C ASP A 41 6.87 13.17 -0.24
N HIS A 42 6.59 14.31 0.39
CA HIS A 42 6.58 15.62 -0.22
C HIS A 42 7.82 16.41 0.20
N TRP A 43 8.33 17.27 -0.68
CA TRP A 43 9.41 18.17 -0.30
C TRP A 43 9.01 19.08 0.86
N ALA A 44 9.98 19.35 1.74
CA ALA A 44 9.82 20.17 2.93
C ALA A 44 8.87 19.59 4.01
N PHE A 45 8.38 18.36 3.83
CA PHE A 45 7.67 17.60 4.86
C PHE A 45 8.56 16.52 5.48
N GLU A 46 8.14 16.03 6.65
CA GLU A 46 8.82 14.92 7.32
C GLU A 46 8.69 13.61 6.53
N HIS A 47 9.74 12.78 6.61
CA HIS A 47 9.77 11.48 5.96
C HIS A 47 8.71 10.54 6.55
N ASN A 48 7.88 9.98 5.68
CA ASN A 48 6.84 9.03 6.07
C ASN A 48 7.46 7.68 6.41
N THR A 49 7.32 7.28 7.67
CA THR A 49 7.72 5.97 8.16
C THR A 49 6.52 5.20 8.67
N ARG A 50 6.61 3.88 8.61
CA ARG A 50 5.63 2.96 9.21
C ARG A 50 6.38 1.96 10.05
N SER A 51 5.86 1.65 11.23
CA SER A 51 6.46 0.64 12.10
C SER A 51 6.39 -0.74 11.43
N ASN A 52 7.34 -1.59 11.78
CA ASN A 52 7.39 -2.96 11.28
C ASN A 52 6.26 -3.80 11.90
N GLU A 53 5.88 -3.48 13.13
CA GLU A 53 4.85 -4.11 13.93
C GLU A 53 3.46 -3.88 13.30
N ASP A 54 3.11 -2.62 12.99
CA ASP A 54 1.82 -2.28 12.37
C ASP A 54 1.71 -2.86 10.95
N PHE A 55 2.83 -3.00 10.24
CA PHE A 55 2.85 -3.68 8.94
C PHE A 55 2.60 -5.18 9.10
N ALA A 56 3.29 -5.83 10.04
CA ALA A 56 3.18 -7.26 10.27
C ALA A 56 1.76 -7.65 10.69
N GLU A 57 1.16 -6.89 11.60
CA GLU A 57 -0.21 -7.12 12.08
C GLU A 57 -1.23 -7.03 10.94
N VAL A 58 -1.16 -5.97 10.13
CA VAL A 58 -2.09 -5.84 8.99
C VAL A 58 -1.86 -6.94 7.95
N LEU A 59 -0.60 -7.30 7.67
CA LEU A 59 -0.30 -8.40 6.75
C LEU A 59 -0.85 -9.74 7.27
N GLU A 60 -0.68 -10.03 8.56
CA GLU A 60 -1.22 -11.22 9.21
C GLU A 60 -2.73 -11.30 9.06
N ASN A 61 -3.43 -10.17 9.25
CA ASN A 61 -4.87 -10.09 9.06
C ASN A 61 -5.28 -10.30 7.59
N ILE A 62 -4.52 -9.78 6.62
CA ILE A 62 -4.79 -10.00 5.19
C ILE A 62 -4.65 -11.48 4.83
N VAL A 63 -3.57 -12.15 5.25
CA VAL A 63 -3.30 -13.55 4.89
C VAL A 63 -4.12 -14.56 5.70
N SER A 64 -4.61 -14.16 6.88
CA SER A 64 -5.56 -14.95 7.67
C SER A 64 -6.97 -14.88 7.07
N PHE A 65 -7.28 -13.82 6.32
CA PHE A 65 -8.43 -13.77 5.44
C PHE A 65 -8.14 -14.59 4.16
N PRO A 66 -9.12 -15.26 3.54
CA PRO A 66 -8.94 -15.99 2.27
C PRO A 66 -8.74 -15.03 1.08
N SER A 67 -7.65 -14.27 1.09
CA SER A 67 -7.35 -13.21 0.15
C SER A 67 -5.90 -13.28 -0.37
N SER A 68 -5.70 -12.80 -1.59
CA SER A 68 -4.37 -12.54 -2.15
C SER A 68 -3.93 -11.11 -1.84
N VAL A 69 -2.62 -10.84 -1.84
CA VAL A 69 -2.06 -9.52 -1.54
C VAL A 69 -0.97 -9.13 -2.53
N ASN A 70 -0.99 -7.86 -2.94
CA ASN A 70 0.10 -7.21 -3.68
C ASN A 70 0.65 -6.03 -2.86
N PHE A 71 1.97 -5.98 -2.72
CA PHE A 71 2.67 -4.99 -1.89
C PHE A 71 3.01 -3.74 -2.69
N TYR A 72 2.41 -2.61 -2.31
CA TYR A 72 2.67 -1.31 -2.91
C TYR A 72 3.40 -0.41 -1.89
N MET A 73 4.71 -0.20 -1.95
CA MET A 73 5.68 -0.76 -2.89
C MET A 73 6.57 -1.78 -2.20
N PHE A 74 6.68 -2.98 -2.78
CA PHE A 74 7.72 -3.94 -2.38
C PHE A 74 9.12 -3.35 -2.56
N HIS A 75 9.38 -2.76 -3.73
CA HIS A 75 10.59 -2.00 -4.03
C HIS A 75 10.19 -0.65 -4.66
N GLY A 76 10.49 0.46 -3.99
CA GLY A 76 10.07 1.80 -4.42
C GLY A 76 10.96 2.45 -5.48
N GLY A 77 12.25 2.10 -5.53
CA GLY A 77 13.21 2.69 -6.48
C GLY A 77 13.43 4.20 -6.29
N THR A 78 13.72 4.88 -7.39
CA THR A 78 14.04 6.32 -7.44
C THR A 78 13.38 6.97 -8.65
N ASN A 79 12.76 8.14 -8.46
CA ASN A 79 12.30 8.99 -9.56
C ASN A 79 13.48 9.82 -10.09
N TRP A 80 13.99 9.50 -11.28
CA TRP A 80 15.14 10.20 -11.88
C TRP A 80 14.73 11.45 -12.67
N GLY A 81 15.61 12.45 -12.72
CA GLY A 81 15.39 13.66 -13.53
C GLY A 81 14.09 14.37 -13.15
N PHE A 82 13.21 14.56 -14.14
CA PHE A 82 11.90 15.23 -13.99
C PHE A 82 10.72 14.24 -14.03
N MET A 83 10.94 12.97 -13.64
CA MET A 83 9.93 11.91 -13.75
C MET A 83 8.95 11.84 -12.58
N ASN A 84 8.89 12.86 -11.76
CA ASN A 84 8.02 12.84 -10.59
C ASN A 84 6.62 13.36 -10.83
N GLY A 85 5.69 12.80 -10.07
CA GLY A 85 4.38 13.39 -9.87
C GLY A 85 4.37 14.55 -8.86
N ALA A 86 3.18 15.10 -8.68
CA ALA A 86 2.79 16.01 -7.61
C ALA A 86 1.32 15.71 -7.27
N ASN A 87 0.92 16.01 -6.04
CA ASN A 87 -0.47 15.96 -5.60
C ASN A 87 -0.94 17.40 -5.34
N ILE A 88 -2.25 17.61 -5.46
CA ILE A 88 -2.90 18.89 -5.13
C ILE A 88 -3.78 18.60 -3.92
N GLU A 89 -3.67 19.45 -2.88
CA GLU A 89 -4.61 19.48 -1.77
C GLU A 89 -5.52 20.71 -1.92
N ASP A 90 -6.79 20.48 -2.28
CA ASP A 90 -7.83 21.51 -2.48
C ASP A 90 -7.56 22.53 -3.63
N ASP A 91 -8.50 23.43 -3.90
CA ASP A 91 -8.52 24.41 -5.01
C ASP A 91 -7.37 25.47 -4.98
N SER A 92 -6.34 25.29 -4.16
CA SER A 92 -5.21 26.22 -4.12
C SER A 92 -4.31 26.04 -5.36
N THR A 93 -4.11 27.14 -6.08
CA THR A 93 -3.40 27.19 -7.37
C THR A 93 -1.87 27.09 -7.24
N ASP A 94 -1.35 26.78 -6.07
CA ASP A 94 0.07 26.60 -5.83
C ASP A 94 0.47 25.16 -6.10
N ASN A 95 1.10 24.97 -7.27
CA ASN A 95 1.95 23.82 -7.52
C ASN A 95 3.14 23.88 -6.56
N VAL A 96 2.97 23.46 -5.29
CA VAL A 96 4.07 22.90 -4.48
C VAL A 96 4.47 21.55 -5.10
N GLY A 97 4.84 21.64 -6.38
CA GLY A 97 5.23 20.60 -7.29
C GLY A 97 6.71 20.41 -7.14
N GLY A 98 7.06 19.35 -6.43
CA GLY A 98 8.32 18.69 -6.62
C GLY A 98 8.28 17.29 -6.05
N THR A 99 9.07 16.46 -6.68
CA THR A 99 9.31 15.03 -6.58
C THR A 99 9.38 14.33 -5.23
N ILE A 100 8.65 13.20 -5.18
CA ILE A 100 8.75 12.11 -4.20
C ILE A 100 10.17 11.54 -4.15
N ILE A 101 10.82 11.61 -2.98
CA ILE A 101 11.93 10.74 -2.61
C ILE A 101 11.38 9.56 -1.81
N GLY A 102 11.58 8.34 -2.31
CA GLY A 102 11.52 7.11 -1.53
C GLY A 102 10.16 6.77 -0.92
N HIS A 103 9.38 5.92 -1.61
CA HIS A 103 8.44 5.08 -0.86
C HIS A 103 9.23 4.33 0.21
N SER A 104 8.77 4.30 1.46
CA SER A 104 9.34 3.41 2.49
C SER A 104 9.19 1.96 2.01
N SER A 105 10.17 1.49 1.25
CA SER A 105 10.16 0.20 0.59
C SER A 105 10.45 -0.88 1.61
N ILE A 106 9.73 -2.00 1.50
CA ILE A 106 9.90 -3.19 2.36
C ILE A 106 11.38 -3.58 2.55
N ILE A 107 12.19 -3.43 1.50
CA ILE A 107 13.59 -3.82 1.45
C ILE A 107 14.47 -3.08 2.49
N ARG A 108 14.05 -1.89 2.98
CA ARG A 108 14.83 -1.13 3.98
C ARG A 108 14.53 -1.45 5.45
N GLY A 109 13.60 -2.36 5.77
CA GLY A 109 13.35 -2.71 7.18
C GLY A 109 12.41 -3.89 7.45
N GLN A 110 11.50 -4.20 6.53
CA GLN A 110 10.43 -5.20 6.74
C GLN A 110 10.75 -6.59 6.16
N MET A 111 11.89 -6.73 5.48
CA MET A 111 12.30 -7.98 4.83
C MET A 111 12.47 -9.15 5.82
N LYS A 112 12.83 -8.88 7.09
CA LYS A 112 12.90 -9.90 8.15
C LYS A 112 11.52 -10.50 8.49
N ILE A 113 10.45 -9.70 8.41
CA ILE A 113 9.08 -10.15 8.67
C ILE A 113 8.62 -11.05 7.54
N LEU A 114 8.83 -10.64 6.28
CA LEU A 114 8.46 -11.45 5.13
C LEU A 114 9.14 -12.82 5.14
N LEU A 115 10.43 -12.91 5.45
CA LEU A 115 11.13 -14.19 5.56
C LEU A 115 10.50 -15.15 6.60
N LYS A 116 9.74 -14.64 7.58
CA LYS A 116 8.98 -15.46 8.53
C LYS A 116 7.70 -16.02 7.90
N PHE A 117 7.03 -15.24 7.04
CA PHE A 117 5.81 -15.65 6.33
C PHE A 117 6.07 -16.60 5.16
N TRP A 118 7.20 -16.47 4.46
CA TRP A 118 7.54 -17.28 3.27
C TRP A 118 8.32 -18.57 3.59
N ARG A 119 8.40 -18.96 4.87
CA ARG A 119 9.13 -20.15 5.34
C ARG A 119 8.20 -21.32 5.71
N ILE A 120 7.08 -21.41 5.00
CA ILE A 120 6.14 -22.54 4.97
C ILE A 120 6.30 -23.31 3.67
#